data_AF-A0A7G9FSH9-F1
#
_entry.id   AF-A0A7G9FSH9-F1
#
_cell.length_a   1.000
_cell.length_b   1.000
_cell.length_c   1.000
_cell.angle_alpha   90.00
_cell.angle_beta   90.00
_cell.angle_gamma   90.00
#
_symmetry.space_group_name_H-M   'P 1'
#
loop_
_entity.id
_entity.type
_entity.pdbx_description
1 polymer ?
#
loop_
_entity_poly.entity_id
_entity_poly.type
_entity_poly.pdbx_seq_one_letter_code
_entity_poly.pdbx_strand_id
1 'polypeptide(L)'
;MDSGRANDAIISGEQYTTYIGFKKYDSASQVKDAFQIADSWSDCKVRGEFDTLQVIDDLYVPTTKGNTTAIPEPITFSYPEYGKGGEHQLRVDKVIKFTNVDFIGDYKNE
;
A
#
# COMPACT_ATOMS: atom_id res chain seq x y z
N MET A 1 -5.51 -2.18 -4.76
CA MET A 1 -5.19 -3.44 -5.43
C MET A 1 -6.28 -4.46 -5.16
N ASP A 2 -7.09 -4.84 -6.15
CA ASP A 2 -7.95 -6.01 -5.99
C ASP A 2 -7.13 -7.32 -5.99
N SER A 3 -7.77 -8.44 -5.67
CA SER A 3 -7.14 -9.74 -5.57
C SER A 3 -6.54 -10.27 -6.89
N GLY A 4 -6.96 -9.75 -8.05
CA GLY A 4 -6.37 -10.11 -9.34
C GLY A 4 -4.94 -9.55 -9.45
N ARG A 5 -4.78 -8.26 -9.14
CA ARG A 5 -3.49 -7.57 -9.22
C ARG A 5 -2.50 -8.05 -8.15
N ALA A 6 -2.99 -8.61 -7.05
CA ALA A 6 -2.16 -9.25 -6.02
C ALA A 6 -1.49 -10.54 -6.55
N ASN A 7 -2.26 -11.40 -7.24
CA ASN A 7 -1.71 -12.63 -7.82
C ASN A 7 -0.70 -12.34 -8.94
N ASP A 8 -0.96 -11.31 -9.75
CA ASP A 8 -0.03 -10.88 -10.80
C ASP A 8 1.32 -10.47 -10.22
N ALA A 9 1.34 -9.76 -9.09
CA ALA A 9 2.59 -9.36 -8.42
C ALA A 9 3.39 -10.57 -7.91
N ILE A 10 2.72 -11.58 -7.38
CA ILE A 10 3.35 -12.83 -6.90
C ILE A 10 3.95 -13.62 -8.07
N ILE A 11 3.26 -13.68 -9.21
CA ILE A 11 3.71 -14.44 -10.39
C ILE A 11 4.81 -13.71 -11.14
N SER A 12 4.64 -12.41 -11.37
CA SER A 12 5.54 -11.61 -12.22
C SER A 12 6.72 -11.01 -11.44
N GLY A 13 6.59 -10.84 -10.13
CA GLY A 13 7.56 -10.12 -9.31
C GLY A 13 7.57 -8.60 -9.56
N GLU A 14 6.57 -8.04 -10.25
CA GLU A 14 6.48 -6.60 -10.48
C GLU A 14 5.06 -6.08 -10.34
N GLN A 15 4.92 -4.82 -9.97
CA GLN A 15 3.61 -4.21 -9.78
C GLN A 15 3.61 -2.70 -9.94
N TYR A 16 2.53 -2.18 -10.55
CA TYR A 16 2.21 -0.77 -10.45
C TYR A 16 1.82 -0.40 -9.01
N THR A 17 2.72 0.32 -8.35
CA THR A 17 2.60 0.73 -6.95
C THR A 17 2.12 2.17 -6.90
N THR A 18 1.28 2.46 -5.90
CA THR A 18 0.77 3.81 -5.61
C THR A 18 1.25 4.28 -4.24
N TYR A 19 1.00 3.52 -3.18
CA TYR A 19 1.38 3.90 -1.81
C TYR A 19 2.45 2.98 -1.25
N ILE A 20 3.42 3.55 -0.53
CA ILE A 20 4.50 2.85 0.16
C ILE A 20 4.50 3.25 1.63
N GLY A 21 4.59 2.23 2.48
CA GLY A 21 4.79 2.35 3.93
C GLY A 21 6.21 1.99 4.34
N PHE A 22 6.60 2.42 5.53
CA PHE A 22 7.91 2.05 6.11
C PHE A 22 7.80 0.90 7.10
N LYS A 23 6.64 0.75 7.74
CA LYS A 23 6.39 -0.32 8.70
C LYS A 23 6.05 -1.62 7.99
N LYS A 24 6.70 -2.69 8.44
CA LYS A 24 6.39 -4.06 8.01
C LYS A 24 5.15 -4.56 8.75
N TYR A 25 4.16 -5.00 7.97
CA TYR A 25 2.95 -5.65 8.47
C TYR A 25 2.93 -7.11 8.02
N ASP A 26 2.36 -7.98 8.86
CA ASP A 26 2.27 -9.42 8.61
C ASP A 26 0.85 -9.87 8.26
N SER A 27 -0.11 -8.95 8.22
CA SER A 27 -1.47 -9.23 7.77
C SER A 27 -2.11 -8.08 7.00
N ALA A 28 -2.98 -8.41 6.04
CA ALA A 28 -3.72 -7.44 5.24
C ALA A 28 -4.63 -6.55 6.09
N SER A 29 -5.29 -7.12 7.11
CA SER A 29 -6.11 -6.40 8.07
C SER A 29 -5.35 -5.29 8.80
N GLN A 30 -4.10 -5.54 9.21
CA GLN A 30 -3.27 -4.52 9.86
C GLN A 30 -2.91 -3.39 8.89
N VAL A 31 -2.61 -3.72 7.62
CA VAL A 31 -2.33 -2.71 6.60
C VAL A 31 -3.57 -1.85 6.36
N LYS A 32 -4.75 -2.45 6.23
CA LYS A 32 -6.00 -1.70 6.02
C LYS A 32 -6.33 -0.77 7.19
N ASP A 33 -6.18 -1.24 8.43
CA ASP A 33 -6.42 -0.42 9.63
C ASP A 33 -5.45 0.79 9.70
N ALA A 34 -4.18 0.54 9.40
CA ALA A 34 -3.12 1.55 9.50
C ALA A 34 -3.15 2.57 8.35
N PHE A 35 -3.42 2.13 7.13
CA PHE A 35 -3.48 3.00 5.95
C PHE A 35 -4.88 3.51 5.62
N GLN A 36 -5.90 3.09 6.38
CA GLN A 36 -7.31 3.46 6.18
C GLN A 36 -7.81 3.11 4.76
N ILE A 37 -7.62 1.85 4.38
CA ILE A 37 -7.90 1.40 3.01
C ILE A 37 -9.22 0.65 2.94
N ALA A 38 -10.14 1.13 2.10
CA ALA A 38 -11.40 0.45 1.81
C ALA A 38 -11.17 -0.86 1.02
N ASP A 39 -11.99 -1.87 1.30
CA ASP A 39 -11.99 -3.16 0.58
C ASP A 39 -12.22 -3.00 -0.93
N SER A 40 -12.97 -1.97 -1.33
CA SER A 40 -13.23 -1.65 -2.73
C SER A 40 -12.03 -1.06 -3.47
N TRP A 41 -11.02 -0.57 -2.75
CA TRP A 41 -9.80 0.00 -3.32
C TRP A 41 -8.65 -0.99 -3.32
N SER A 42 -8.48 -1.72 -2.22
CA SER A 42 -7.39 -2.68 -2.07
C SER A 42 -7.69 -3.81 -1.10
N ASP A 43 -7.20 -5.01 -1.40
CA ASP A 43 -7.22 -6.14 -0.50
C ASP A 43 -5.96 -6.24 0.38
N CYS A 44 -4.90 -5.49 0.06
CA CYS A 44 -3.66 -5.34 0.83
C CYS A 44 -2.95 -6.67 1.15
N LYS A 45 -3.08 -7.67 0.27
CA LYS A 45 -2.57 -9.04 0.55
C LYS A 45 -1.13 -9.29 0.12
N VAL A 46 -0.46 -8.32 -0.49
CA VAL A 46 0.91 -8.47 -0.98
C VAL A 46 1.84 -7.51 -0.24
N ARG A 47 2.97 -8.05 0.20
CA ARG A 47 4.09 -7.27 0.71
C ARG A 47 5.30 -7.50 -0.20
N GLY A 48 5.73 -6.44 -0.87
CA GLY A 48 6.90 -6.45 -1.74
C GLY A 48 8.11 -5.80 -1.06
N GLU A 49 9.27 -6.42 -1.20
CA GLU A 49 10.59 -5.82 -0.95
C GLU A 49 11.19 -5.38 -2.28
N PHE A 50 11.81 -4.21 -2.33
CA PHE A 50 12.38 -3.67 -3.56
C PHE A 50 13.53 -2.68 -3.28
N ASP A 51 14.38 -2.45 -4.28
CA ASP A 51 15.41 -1.41 -4.25
C ASP A 51 14.79 -0.01 -4.39
N THR A 52 14.94 0.83 -3.36
CA THR A 52 14.36 2.19 -3.32
C THR A 52 14.96 3.13 -4.37
N LEU A 53 16.13 2.81 -4.94
CA LEU A 53 16.70 3.58 -6.06
C LEU A 53 15.79 3.56 -7.31
N GLN A 54 14.84 2.60 -7.41
CA GLN A 54 13.85 2.58 -8.48
C GLN A 54 12.87 3.78 -8.44
N VAL A 55 12.71 4.41 -7.27
CA VAL A 55 11.61 5.36 -7.02
C VAL A 55 12.02 6.62 -6.27
N ILE A 56 13.24 6.70 -5.71
CA ILE A 56 13.62 7.75 -4.76
C ILE A 56 13.43 9.18 -5.30
N ASP A 57 13.69 9.40 -6.58
CA ASP A 57 13.57 10.71 -7.22
C ASP A 57 12.12 11.09 -7.56
N ASP A 58 11.19 10.12 -7.51
CA ASP A 58 9.77 10.30 -7.84
C ASP A 58 8.84 10.22 -6.62
N LEU A 59 9.38 9.85 -5.45
CA LEU A 59 8.60 9.74 -4.21
C LEU A 59 8.14 11.12 -3.74
N TYR A 60 6.89 11.20 -3.31
CA TYR A 60 6.34 12.41 -2.72
C TYR A 60 5.36 12.10 -1.59
N VAL A 61 5.12 13.10 -0.73
CA VAL A 61 4.08 13.02 0.30
C VAL A 61 2.72 13.19 -0.37
N PRO A 62 1.78 12.23 -0.24
CA PRO A 62 0.45 12.38 -0.80
C PRO A 62 -0.30 13.53 -0.14
N THR A 63 -1.36 14.02 -0.78
CA THR A 63 -2.31 14.96 -0.18
C THR A 63 -3.60 14.25 0.21
N THR A 64 -4.35 14.84 1.15
CA THR A 64 -5.51 14.20 1.78
C THR A 64 -6.55 13.76 0.75
N LYS A 65 -7.34 12.76 1.16
CA LYS A 65 -8.42 12.17 0.35
C LYS A 65 -7.92 11.68 -1.02
N GLY A 66 -6.81 10.96 -1.03
CA GLY A 66 -6.28 10.33 -2.24
C GLY A 66 -5.81 11.33 -3.30
N ASN A 67 -5.12 12.39 -2.89
CA ASN A 67 -4.66 13.51 -3.72
C ASN A 67 -5.76 14.44 -4.30
N THR A 68 -6.95 14.49 -3.71
CA THR A 68 -8.03 15.37 -4.20
C THR A 68 -7.99 16.79 -3.61
N THR A 69 -7.08 17.04 -2.66
CA THR A 69 -6.88 18.36 -2.05
C THR A 69 -5.41 18.79 -2.13
N ALA A 70 -5.10 20.00 -1.66
CA ALA A 70 -3.73 20.50 -1.55
C ALA A 70 -3.09 20.30 -0.16
N ILE A 71 -3.78 19.65 0.78
CA ILE A 71 -3.30 19.47 2.16
C ILE A 71 -2.43 18.23 2.22
N PRO A 72 -1.14 18.32 2.59
CA PRO A 72 -0.27 17.14 2.72
C PRO A 72 -0.76 16.16 3.78
N GLU A 73 -0.58 14.87 3.52
CA GLU A 73 -0.93 13.76 4.40
C GLU A 73 0.26 12.80 4.57
N PRO A 74 1.33 13.23 5.27
CA PRO A 74 2.49 12.37 5.52
C PRO A 74 2.16 11.21 6.48
N ILE A 75 1.07 11.33 7.24
CA ILE A 75 0.54 10.35 8.17
C ILE A 75 -0.93 10.16 7.85
N THR A 76 -1.41 8.92 7.75
CA THR A 76 -2.79 8.59 7.35
C THR A 76 -3.83 9.08 8.36
N PHE A 77 -4.82 9.85 7.90
CA PHE A 77 -5.98 10.25 8.71
C PHE A 77 -7.27 10.54 7.91
N SER A 78 -7.22 10.56 6.58
CA SER A 78 -8.31 11.00 5.70
C SER A 78 -9.58 10.15 5.75
N TYR A 79 -9.48 8.87 6.13
CA TYR A 79 -10.59 7.92 6.08
C TYR A 79 -10.75 7.12 7.40
N PRO A 80 -11.09 7.78 8.52
CA PRO A 80 -11.22 7.13 9.83
C PRO A 80 -12.25 5.98 9.86
N GLU A 81 -13.18 5.94 8.92
CA GLU A 81 -14.14 4.85 8.75
C GLU A 81 -13.51 3.51 8.32
N TYR A 82 -12.30 3.53 7.75
CA TYR A 82 -11.62 2.32 7.27
C TYR A 82 -10.49 1.86 8.18
N GLY A 83 -10.20 2.58 9.26
CA GLY A 83 -9.14 2.20 10.20
C GLY A 83 -8.66 3.32 11.09
N LYS A 84 -7.83 2.96 12.08
CA LYS A 84 -7.24 3.89 13.04
C LYS A 84 -6.33 4.95 12.40
N GLY A 85 -5.74 4.66 11.24
CA GLY A 85 -4.74 5.55 10.64
C GLY A 85 -3.43 5.60 11.43
N GLY A 86 -2.67 6.68 11.25
CA GLY A 86 -1.43 6.94 11.99
C GLY A 86 -0.16 6.36 11.35
N GLU A 87 -0.22 5.90 10.10
CA GLU A 87 0.93 5.31 9.41
C GLU A 87 1.60 6.31 8.46
N HIS A 88 2.93 6.24 8.38
CA HIS A 88 3.69 7.05 7.44
C HIS A 88 3.49 6.53 6.02
N GLN A 89 3.15 7.44 5.10
CA GLN A 89 2.91 7.09 3.71
C GLN A 89 3.68 8.00 2.76
N LEU A 90 4.24 7.37 1.73
CA LEU A 90 4.70 8.04 0.51
C LEU A 90 3.92 7.52 -0.68
N ARG A 91 3.88 8.33 -1.73
CA ARG A 91 3.28 7.95 -3.00
C ARG A 91 4.33 7.97 -4.11
N VAL A 92 4.21 7.00 -5.00
CA VAL A 92 4.89 6.92 -6.30
C VAL A 92 3.90 6.32 -7.29
N ASP A 93 3.98 6.67 -8.56
CA ASP A 93 3.05 6.20 -9.58
C ASP A 93 3.85 5.46 -10.68
N LYS A 94 4.45 4.31 -10.31
CA LYS A 94 5.37 3.53 -11.17
C LYS A 94 5.23 2.02 -10.98
N VAL A 95 5.68 1.27 -11.99
CA VAL A 95 5.93 -0.18 -11.84
C VAL A 95 7.22 -0.38 -11.06
N ILE A 96 7.13 -1.12 -9.96
CA ILE A 96 8.26 -1.51 -9.11
C ILE A 96 8.54 -3.00 -9.34
N LYS A 97 9.82 -3.34 -9.47
CA LYS A 97 10.27 -4.74 -9.46
C LYS A 97 10.67 -5.13 -8.05
N PHE A 98 10.08 -6.20 -7.56
CA PHE A 98 10.32 -6.74 -6.25
C PHE A 98 11.50 -7.71 -6.25
N THR A 99 12.34 -7.62 -5.24
CA THR A 99 13.33 -8.65 -4.90
C THR A 99 12.70 -9.81 -4.17
N ASN A 100 11.65 -9.56 -3.38
CA ASN A 100 10.83 -10.58 -2.74
C ASN A 100 9.37 -10.15 -2.67
N VAL A 101 8.45 -11.12 -2.76
CA VAL A 101 7.01 -10.90 -2.68
C VAL A 101 6.39 -11.93 -1.74
N ASP A 102 5.85 -11.46 -0.62
CA ASP A 102 5.14 -12.29 0.34
C ASP A 102 3.63 -12.08 0.23
N PHE A 103 2.86 -13.16 0.34
CA PHE A 103 1.41 -13.09 0.55
C PHE A 103 1.12 -12.98 2.05
N ILE A 104 0.44 -11.89 2.44
CA ILE A 104 0.05 -11.56 3.82
C ILE A 104 -1.47 -11.49 4.00
N GLY A 105 -2.24 -12.09 3.09
CA GLY A 105 -3.70 -12.12 3.22
C GLY A 105 -4.14 -12.86 4.49
N ASP A 106 -5.09 -12.29 5.23
CA ASP A 106 -5.69 -12.97 6.37
C ASP A 106 -6.40 -14.23 5.87
N TYR A 107 -6.07 -15.40 6.43
CA TYR A 107 -6.86 -16.61 6.22
C TYR A 107 -8.23 -16.39 6.88
N LYS A 108 -9.30 -16.36 6.09
CA LYS A 108 -10.63 -16.52 6.65
C LYS A 108 -10.72 -17.96 7.11
N ASN A 109 -10.67 -18.19 8.43
CA ASN A 109 -11.21 -19.41 8.99
C ASN A 109 -12.72 -19.33 8.76
N GLU A 110 -13.20 -20.03 7.73
CA GLU A 110 -14.60 -20.39 7.57
C GLU A 110 -14.95 -21.56 8.51
#